data_AF-A0A9D2UUE7-F1
#
_entry.id   AF-A0A9D2UUE7-F1
#
_cell.length_a   1.000
_cell.length_b   1.000
_cell.length_c   1.000
_cell.angle_alpha   90.00
_cell.angle_beta   90.00
_cell.angle_gamma   90.00
#
_symmetry.space_group_name_H-M   'P 1'
#
loop_
_entity.id
_entity.type
_entity.pdbx_description
1 polymer ?
#
loop_
_entity_poly.entity_id
_entity_poly.type
_entity_poly.pdbx_seq_one_letter_code
_entity_poly.pdbx_strand_id
1 'polypeptide(L)'
;MNTYLFAWNPDRWNWPNIKEMISQIPDKKPIHKWKTNRKHKIGYGDNFLLVKLGNLEKSDKGIIGFGKIVSNVYKDKDVIKNIEQVNFVDLEFEKLSLNPLISLEELDKIDPNIHWTPEGNGNAIPASIFHKILSQINKENSSILFEKKIYFPIIAETIDSLLIQRESVHQDKIVKVLIDQYNSTFEKISKNSGKPISSIAEDMVNYFSKELLQNSEIVSEWHDKYKLKQINTNESLSYSLAFNPFQDEIISNDTVYKEGSIKQITINAYERNPEARKKCLKHWKYKCQCCGFDFEKTYGEIGKNFIHVHHKKPLSEIREEYELDPINDLIPVCANCHAMIHRKIPAYEIEEIKFFLEQNKSKEL
;
A
#
# COMPACT_ATOMS: atom_id res chain seq x y z
N MET A 1 -32.94 16.77 -1.38
CA MET A 1 -32.80 15.45 -0.71
C MET A 1 -32.47 15.71 0.75
N ASN A 2 -33.22 15.11 1.66
CA ASN A 2 -32.93 15.22 3.09
C ASN A 2 -31.82 14.23 3.46
N THR A 3 -31.20 14.44 4.62
CA THR A 3 -30.22 13.50 5.18
C THR A 3 -30.69 13.01 6.54
N TYR A 4 -30.53 11.72 6.81
CA TYR A 4 -30.94 11.10 8.06
C TYR A 4 -29.79 10.37 8.75
N LEU A 5 -29.71 10.47 10.07
CA LEU A 5 -28.76 9.75 10.91
C LEU A 5 -29.37 8.43 11.40
N PHE A 6 -28.62 7.36 11.21
CA PHE A 6 -28.89 6.03 11.75
C PHE A 6 -27.74 5.61 12.64
N ALA A 7 -28.04 4.80 13.65
CA ALA A 7 -27.06 4.28 14.59
C ALA A 7 -26.99 2.75 14.53
N TRP A 8 -25.76 2.25 14.61
CA TRP A 8 -25.44 0.86 14.91
C TRP A 8 -24.71 0.80 16.25
N ASN A 9 -25.12 -0.10 17.13
CA ASN A 9 -24.42 -0.40 18.37
C ASN A 9 -24.13 -1.92 18.40
N PRO A 10 -22.85 -2.33 18.25
CA PRO A 10 -22.47 -3.75 18.19
C PRO A 10 -22.77 -4.50 19.50
N ASP A 11 -22.80 -3.81 20.64
CA ASP A 11 -23.13 -4.42 21.95
C ASP A 11 -24.62 -4.80 22.04
N ARG A 12 -25.47 -4.15 21.25
CA ARG A 12 -26.93 -4.35 21.27
C ARG A 12 -27.42 -5.21 20.12
N TRP A 13 -26.68 -5.23 19.01
CA TRP A 13 -27.08 -5.97 17.82
C TRP A 13 -25.86 -6.41 17.00
N ASN A 14 -25.70 -7.73 16.90
CA ASN A 14 -24.73 -8.37 16.04
C ASN A 14 -25.16 -8.25 14.56
N TRP A 15 -24.27 -7.74 13.71
CA TRP A 15 -24.47 -7.63 12.27
C TRP A 15 -23.55 -8.63 11.54
N PRO A 16 -23.98 -9.89 11.37
CA PRO A 16 -23.09 -11.00 11.01
C PRO A 16 -22.45 -10.86 9.63
N ASN A 17 -23.16 -10.28 8.66
CA ASN A 17 -22.70 -10.16 7.26
C ASN A 17 -22.07 -8.80 6.93
N ILE A 18 -21.75 -7.96 7.92
CA ILE A 18 -21.18 -6.63 7.67
C ILE A 18 -19.86 -6.68 6.89
N LYS A 19 -18.97 -7.65 7.20
CA LYS A 19 -17.68 -7.81 6.50
C LYS A 19 -17.86 -8.19 5.03
N GLU A 20 -18.80 -9.09 4.76
CA GLU A 20 -19.15 -9.50 3.40
C GLU A 20 -19.72 -8.31 2.62
N MET A 21 -20.63 -7.53 3.22
CA MET A 21 -21.16 -6.32 2.61
C MET A 21 -20.07 -5.30 2.30
N ILE A 22 -19.13 -5.08 3.21
CA ILE A 22 -17.98 -4.19 2.97
C ILE A 22 -17.15 -4.68 1.77
N SER A 23 -16.91 -5.99 1.67
CA SER A 23 -16.12 -6.58 0.57
C SER A 23 -16.77 -6.46 -0.82
N GLN A 24 -18.09 -6.20 -0.87
CA GLN A 24 -18.82 -6.02 -2.13
C GLN A 24 -18.68 -4.60 -2.69
N ILE A 25 -18.20 -3.63 -1.90
CA ILE A 25 -18.02 -2.24 -2.33
C ILE A 25 -16.61 -2.10 -2.94
N PRO A 26 -16.45 -1.44 -4.11
CA PRO A 26 -17.44 -0.63 -4.83
C PRO A 26 -18.25 -1.37 -5.90
N ASP A 27 -17.93 -2.63 -6.20
CA ASP A 27 -18.51 -3.38 -7.33
C ASP A 27 -20.05 -3.50 -7.26
N LYS A 28 -20.59 -3.54 -6.04
CA LYS A 28 -22.01 -3.51 -5.74
C LYS A 28 -22.30 -2.53 -4.61
N LYS A 29 -23.51 -1.99 -4.61
CA LYS A 29 -24.05 -1.22 -3.49
C LYS A 29 -24.95 -2.13 -2.66
N PRO A 30 -24.45 -2.73 -1.57
CA PRO A 30 -25.23 -3.67 -0.79
C PRO A 30 -26.37 -2.93 -0.07
N ILE A 31 -27.52 -3.59 0.04
CA ILE A 31 -28.72 -3.05 0.68
C ILE A 31 -28.92 -3.73 2.04
N HIS A 32 -29.22 -2.95 3.07
CA HIS A 32 -29.60 -3.47 4.38
C HIS A 32 -30.82 -2.75 4.94
N LYS A 33 -31.77 -3.52 5.51
CA LYS A 33 -32.93 -2.94 6.19
C LYS A 33 -32.54 -2.34 7.53
N TRP A 34 -33.04 -1.15 7.84
CA TRP A 34 -32.75 -0.46 9.09
C TRP A 34 -34.01 0.08 9.74
N LYS A 35 -34.09 -0.06 11.07
CA LYS A 35 -35.23 0.48 11.85
C LYS A 35 -35.22 2.00 11.78
N THR A 36 -36.40 2.60 11.72
CA THR A 36 -36.57 4.06 11.77
C THR A 36 -37.70 4.45 12.73
N ASN A 37 -37.50 5.53 13.47
CA ASN A 37 -38.54 6.12 14.31
C ASN A 37 -39.38 7.15 13.52
N ARG A 38 -38.92 7.54 12.32
CA ARG A 38 -39.63 8.47 11.43
C ARG A 38 -40.66 7.71 10.60
N LYS A 39 -41.90 8.20 10.65
CA LYS A 39 -43.03 7.67 9.87
C LYS A 39 -43.28 8.42 8.56
N HIS A 40 -42.81 9.66 8.47
CA HIS A 40 -43.08 10.57 7.36
C HIS A 40 -41.81 11.34 6.99
N LYS A 41 -41.75 11.82 5.73
CA LYS A 41 -40.69 12.64 5.13
C LYS A 41 -39.36 11.94 4.84
N ILE A 42 -39.10 10.78 5.44
CA ILE A 42 -38.00 9.90 5.07
C ILE A 42 -38.47 8.93 4.00
N GLY A 43 -37.69 8.76 2.94
CA GLY A 43 -38.02 7.79 1.90
C GLY A 43 -37.02 7.76 0.76
N TYR A 44 -37.48 7.23 -0.37
CA TYR A 44 -36.66 6.96 -1.53
C TYR A 44 -35.85 8.19 -2.00
N GLY A 45 -34.55 8.01 -2.19
CA GLY A 45 -33.62 9.02 -2.71
C GLY A 45 -33.00 9.95 -1.67
N ASP A 46 -33.51 9.94 -0.42
CA ASP A 46 -32.87 10.65 0.68
C ASP A 46 -31.51 10.04 1.02
N ASN A 47 -30.62 10.86 1.58
CA ASN A 47 -29.31 10.42 2.02
C ASN A 47 -29.40 9.85 3.44
N PHE A 48 -28.45 8.99 3.78
CA PHE A 48 -28.23 8.60 5.16
C PHE A 48 -26.75 8.66 5.57
N LEU A 49 -26.55 8.81 6.87
CA LEU A 49 -25.29 8.59 7.57
C LEU A 49 -25.51 7.49 8.61
N LEU A 50 -24.55 6.57 8.74
CA LEU A 50 -24.57 5.52 9.76
C LEU A 50 -23.45 5.77 10.77
N VAL A 51 -23.81 6.01 12.02
CA VAL A 51 -22.88 6.15 13.16
C VAL A 51 -22.73 4.84 13.92
N LYS A 52 -21.49 4.45 14.22
CA LYS A 52 -21.16 3.35 15.13
C LYS A 52 -21.02 3.88 16.56
N LEU A 53 -21.74 3.24 17.48
CA LEU A 53 -21.76 3.52 18.91
C LEU A 53 -21.26 2.29 19.69
N GLY A 54 -21.54 2.23 21.01
CA GLY A 54 -21.17 1.11 21.89
C GLY A 54 -20.30 1.53 23.06
N ASN A 55 -19.86 0.56 23.86
CA ASN A 55 -18.85 0.74 24.90
C ASN A 55 -17.44 0.69 24.29
N LEU A 56 -17.14 1.69 23.48
CA LEU A 56 -15.87 1.87 22.77
C LEU A 56 -15.22 3.20 23.17
N GLU A 57 -13.93 3.33 22.90
CA GLU A 57 -13.23 4.62 22.96
C GLU A 57 -13.86 5.62 21.96
N LYS A 58 -13.74 6.92 22.23
CA LYS A 58 -14.34 7.95 21.36
C LYS A 58 -13.81 7.90 19.92
N SER A 59 -12.53 7.56 19.76
CA SER A 59 -11.87 7.39 18.45
C SER A 59 -12.44 6.23 17.64
N ASP A 60 -13.03 5.23 18.29
CA ASP A 60 -13.58 4.02 17.65
C ASP A 60 -15.09 4.14 17.36
N LYS A 61 -15.69 5.27 17.75
CA LYS A 61 -17.06 5.67 17.44
C LYS A 61 -17.05 6.73 16.36
N GLY A 62 -18.09 6.77 15.54
CA GLY A 62 -18.21 7.78 14.50
C GLY A 62 -18.96 7.30 13.26
N ILE A 63 -18.97 8.10 12.19
CA ILE A 63 -19.61 7.71 10.93
C ILE A 63 -18.82 6.55 10.33
N ILE A 64 -19.48 5.43 10.08
CA ILE A 64 -18.88 4.25 9.45
C ILE A 64 -19.44 3.96 8.06
N GLY A 65 -20.52 4.63 7.66
CA GLY A 65 -21.08 4.45 6.33
C GLY A 65 -22.07 5.53 5.93
N PHE A 66 -22.33 5.61 4.64
CA PHE A 66 -23.30 6.52 4.05
C PHE A 66 -23.82 5.97 2.73
N GLY A 67 -24.92 6.54 2.26
CA GLY A 67 -25.49 6.21 0.97
C GLY A 67 -26.91 6.73 0.79
N LYS A 68 -27.74 5.94 0.11
CA LYS A 68 -29.11 6.31 -0.26
C LYS A 68 -30.14 5.42 0.41
N ILE A 69 -31.27 6.01 0.73
CA ILE A 69 -32.47 5.27 1.11
C ILE A 69 -33.17 4.84 -0.17
N VAL A 70 -33.42 3.54 -0.33
CA VAL A 70 -33.98 2.95 -1.57
C VAL A 70 -35.37 2.34 -1.37
N SER A 71 -36.02 2.66 -0.25
CA SER A 71 -37.41 2.31 0.02
C SER A 71 -38.17 3.48 0.64
N ASN A 72 -39.50 3.41 0.56
CA ASN A 72 -40.35 4.16 1.49
C ASN A 72 -40.37 3.45 2.85
N VAL A 73 -40.90 4.11 3.88
CA VAL A 73 -41.10 3.48 5.19
C VAL A 73 -42.09 2.32 5.06
N TYR A 74 -41.67 1.14 5.48
CA TYR A 74 -42.53 -0.05 5.55
C TYR A 74 -42.51 -0.66 6.95
N LYS A 75 -43.49 -1.51 7.25
CA LYS A 75 -43.57 -2.22 8.53
C LYS A 75 -43.07 -3.64 8.36
N ASP A 76 -42.25 -4.09 9.29
CA ASP A 76 -41.76 -5.47 9.38
C ASP A 76 -41.52 -5.88 10.84
N LYS A 77 -41.32 -7.17 11.09
CA LYS A 77 -41.07 -7.73 12.41
C LYS A 77 -39.65 -7.42 12.87
N ASP A 78 -39.54 -6.90 14.08
CA ASP A 78 -38.27 -6.81 14.81
C ASP A 78 -37.96 -8.16 15.46
N VAL A 79 -37.15 -8.97 14.80
CA VAL A 79 -36.76 -10.31 15.28
C VAL A 79 -35.99 -10.25 16.60
N ILE A 80 -35.24 -9.17 16.85
CA ILE A 80 -34.38 -9.02 18.04
C ILE A 80 -35.23 -8.74 19.28
N LYS A 81 -36.21 -7.84 19.16
CA LYS A 81 -37.10 -7.47 20.28
C LYS A 81 -38.43 -8.23 20.29
N ASN A 82 -38.63 -9.12 19.32
CA ASN A 82 -39.88 -9.83 19.07
C ASN A 82 -41.11 -8.89 18.99
N ILE A 83 -40.96 -7.74 18.32
CA ILE A 83 -42.05 -6.76 18.10
C ILE A 83 -42.60 -6.97 16.69
N GLU A 84 -43.92 -7.16 16.57
CA GLU A 84 -44.54 -7.55 15.29
C GLU A 84 -44.56 -6.47 14.22
N GLN A 85 -44.65 -5.20 14.59
CA GLN A 85 -44.70 -4.11 13.62
C GLN A 85 -43.81 -2.95 14.04
N VAL A 86 -42.63 -2.88 13.44
CA VAL A 86 -41.70 -1.75 13.56
C VAL A 86 -41.46 -1.17 12.17
N ASN A 87 -41.20 0.13 12.09
CA ASN A 87 -40.92 0.79 10.83
C ASN A 87 -39.47 0.57 10.40
N PHE A 88 -39.29 0.26 9.12
CA PHE A 88 -38.01 0.06 8.47
C PHE A 88 -37.90 0.91 7.21
N VAL A 89 -36.65 1.11 6.79
CA VAL A 89 -36.27 1.57 5.46
C VAL A 89 -35.09 0.74 4.97
N ASP A 90 -34.91 0.65 3.65
CA ASP A 90 -33.77 -0.02 3.05
C ASP A 90 -32.67 0.99 2.73
N LEU A 91 -31.48 0.73 3.25
CA LEU A 91 -30.29 1.55 3.09
C LEU A 91 -29.36 0.90 2.06
N GLU A 92 -29.16 1.55 0.92
CA GLU A 92 -28.16 1.20 -0.08
C GLU A 92 -26.84 1.92 0.23
N PHE A 93 -25.82 1.15 0.60
CA PHE A 93 -24.54 1.69 1.03
C PHE A 93 -23.66 2.06 -0.16
N GLU A 94 -23.20 3.32 -0.18
CA GLU A 94 -22.16 3.78 -1.11
C GLU A 94 -20.77 3.61 -0.49
N LYS A 95 -20.67 3.77 0.83
CA LYS A 95 -19.47 3.44 1.60
C LYS A 95 -19.87 2.81 2.93
N LEU A 96 -19.10 1.82 3.37
CA LEU A 96 -19.26 1.14 4.65
C LEU A 96 -17.89 0.68 5.15
N SER A 97 -17.65 0.77 6.45
CA SER A 97 -16.40 0.40 7.11
C SER A 97 -16.68 -0.13 8.52
N LEU A 98 -15.75 -0.89 9.09
CA LEU A 98 -15.79 -1.26 10.51
C LEU A 98 -15.15 -0.19 11.42
N ASN A 99 -14.21 0.56 10.85
CA ASN A 99 -13.53 1.69 11.49
C ASN A 99 -14.22 2.99 11.10
N PRO A 100 -14.33 3.99 12.00
CA PRO A 100 -14.90 5.28 11.67
C PRO A 100 -14.21 5.94 10.46
N LEU A 101 -15.01 6.39 9.51
CA LEU A 101 -14.63 7.27 8.41
C LEU A 101 -14.46 8.72 8.87
N ILE A 102 -15.18 9.09 9.93
CA ILE A 102 -14.99 10.30 10.74
C ILE A 102 -15.33 9.91 12.17
N SER A 103 -14.42 10.13 13.11
CA SER A 103 -14.62 9.84 14.52
C SER A 103 -15.65 10.78 15.17
N LEU A 104 -16.20 10.42 16.32
CA LEU A 104 -17.09 11.32 17.08
C LEU A 104 -16.38 12.63 17.45
N GLU A 105 -15.09 12.59 17.79
CA GLU A 105 -14.33 13.79 18.15
C GLU A 105 -14.20 14.77 16.97
N GLU A 106 -14.08 14.25 15.75
CA GLU A 106 -14.05 15.06 14.54
C GLU A 106 -15.44 15.60 14.18
N LEU A 107 -16.49 14.79 14.35
CA LEU A 107 -17.87 15.24 14.15
C LEU A 107 -18.25 16.39 15.10
N ASP A 108 -17.84 16.33 16.36
CA ASP A 108 -18.05 17.39 17.35
C ASP A 108 -17.34 18.69 16.93
N LYS A 109 -16.19 18.61 16.23
CA LYS A 109 -15.50 19.77 15.65
C LYS A 109 -16.22 20.32 14.41
N ILE A 110 -16.90 19.48 13.62
CA ILE A 110 -17.66 19.92 12.43
C ILE A 110 -18.86 20.77 12.83
N ASP A 111 -19.64 20.27 13.80
CA ASP A 111 -20.74 21.01 14.40
C ASP A 111 -21.06 20.46 15.80
N PRO A 112 -20.73 21.20 16.88
CA PRO A 112 -20.96 20.76 18.25
C PRO A 112 -22.45 20.80 18.64
N ASN A 113 -23.32 21.41 17.84
CA ASN A 113 -24.75 21.50 18.14
C ASN A 113 -25.52 20.26 17.67
N ILE A 114 -24.88 19.39 16.88
CA ILE A 114 -25.53 18.16 16.40
C ILE A 114 -25.23 17.04 17.36
N HIS A 115 -26.30 16.38 17.82
CA HIS A 115 -26.17 15.21 18.65
C HIS A 115 -25.90 13.95 17.79
N TRP A 116 -24.62 13.58 17.70
CA TRP A 116 -24.14 12.46 16.88
C TRP A 116 -24.42 11.06 17.47
N THR A 117 -25.01 10.97 18.66
CA THR A 117 -25.29 9.71 19.35
C THR A 117 -26.80 9.49 19.55
N PRO A 118 -27.59 9.43 18.47
CA PRO A 118 -29.03 9.57 18.54
C PRO A 118 -29.69 8.43 19.33
N GLU A 119 -30.65 8.78 20.19
CA GLU A 119 -31.47 7.80 20.92
C GLU A 119 -32.42 7.00 20.00
N GLY A 120 -32.70 7.53 18.81
CA GLY A 120 -33.59 6.93 17.82
C GLY A 120 -33.08 7.10 16.40
N ASN A 121 -33.42 6.14 15.53
CA ASN A 121 -32.98 6.13 14.14
C ASN A 121 -33.84 7.05 13.25
N GLY A 122 -33.20 7.73 12.29
CA GLY A 122 -33.88 8.61 11.33
C GLY A 122 -33.91 10.08 11.75
N ASN A 123 -32.94 10.56 12.53
CA ASN A 123 -32.88 11.98 12.87
C ASN A 123 -32.41 12.80 11.67
N ALA A 124 -33.13 13.87 11.32
CA ALA A 124 -32.77 14.69 10.17
C ALA A 124 -31.50 15.48 10.47
N ILE A 125 -30.57 15.50 9.51
CA ILE A 125 -29.34 16.29 9.53
C ILE A 125 -29.44 17.35 8.43
N PRO A 126 -29.01 18.61 8.69
CA PRO A 126 -28.94 19.63 7.67
C PRO A 126 -28.08 19.19 6.48
N ALA A 127 -28.55 19.45 5.26
CA ALA A 127 -27.82 19.07 4.04
C ALA A 127 -26.41 19.68 3.97
N SER A 128 -26.23 20.90 4.47
CA SER A 128 -24.91 21.55 4.56
C SER A 128 -23.91 20.75 5.38
N ILE A 129 -24.36 20.11 6.46
CA ILE A 129 -23.52 19.28 7.32
C ILE A 129 -23.19 17.97 6.65
N PHE A 130 -24.16 17.34 5.98
CA PHE A 130 -23.89 16.16 5.16
C PHE A 130 -22.81 16.44 4.11
N HIS A 131 -22.90 17.59 3.42
CA HIS A 131 -21.87 17.99 2.46
C HIS A 131 -20.52 18.27 3.12
N LYS A 132 -20.46 18.85 4.33
CA LYS A 132 -19.20 19.00 5.08
C LYS A 132 -18.60 17.64 5.45
N ILE A 133 -19.41 16.70 5.93
CA ILE A 133 -18.98 15.34 6.26
C ILE A 133 -18.48 14.63 5.02
N LEU A 134 -19.23 14.65 3.91
CA LEU A 134 -18.77 14.06 2.67
C LEU A 134 -17.51 14.76 2.16
N SER A 135 -17.40 16.09 2.30
CA SER A 135 -16.19 16.81 1.95
C SER A 135 -15.02 16.42 2.84
N GLN A 136 -15.22 16.16 4.13
CA GLN A 136 -14.16 15.69 5.02
C GLN A 136 -13.79 14.23 4.74
N ILE A 137 -14.77 13.33 4.61
CA ILE A 137 -14.56 11.94 4.17
C ILE A 137 -13.84 11.94 2.83
N ASN A 138 -14.21 12.81 1.90
CA ASN A 138 -13.57 12.93 0.60
C ASN A 138 -12.33 13.81 0.61
N LYS A 139 -12.02 14.54 1.70
CA LYS A 139 -10.74 15.24 1.90
C LYS A 139 -9.74 14.26 2.47
N GLU A 140 -10.15 13.43 3.42
CA GLU A 140 -9.48 12.22 3.89
C GLU A 140 -9.39 11.15 2.79
N ASN A 141 -10.36 11.10 1.87
CA ASN A 141 -10.23 10.43 0.57
C ASN A 141 -9.77 11.36 -0.56
N SER A 142 -9.27 12.56 -0.29
CA SER A 142 -8.54 13.36 -1.29
C SER A 142 -7.05 13.23 -1.05
N SER A 143 -6.72 12.98 0.21
CA SER A 143 -5.56 12.22 0.62
C SER A 143 -5.59 10.74 0.20
N ILE A 144 -6.77 10.20 -0.07
CA ILE A 144 -6.95 8.84 -0.60
C ILE A 144 -7.84 8.92 -1.85
N LEU A 145 -7.52 9.83 -2.78
CA LEU A 145 -8.31 9.99 -4.04
C LEU A 145 -7.99 8.92 -5.08
N PHE A 146 -7.38 7.85 -4.60
CA PHE A 146 -7.14 6.63 -5.29
C PHE A 146 -7.30 5.56 -4.22
N GLU A 147 -7.97 4.45 -4.52
CA GLU A 147 -7.86 3.30 -3.62
C GLU A 147 -6.36 2.97 -3.51
N LYS A 148 -5.77 3.02 -2.30
CA LYS A 148 -4.34 2.75 -2.05
C LYS A 148 -3.79 1.57 -2.86
N LYS A 149 -4.60 0.52 -3.01
CA LYS A 149 -4.31 -0.66 -3.84
C LYS A 149 -4.08 -0.39 -5.33
N ILE A 150 -4.68 0.65 -5.90
CA ILE A 150 -4.57 1.01 -7.33
C ILE A 150 -3.37 1.92 -7.58
N TYR A 151 -3.15 2.94 -6.74
CA TYR A 151 -2.11 3.94 -7.03
C TYR A 151 -0.75 3.69 -6.37
N PHE A 152 -0.69 2.95 -5.26
CA PHE A 152 0.60 2.59 -4.68
C PHE A 152 1.47 1.77 -5.66
N PRO A 153 0.93 0.81 -6.43
CA PRO A 153 1.69 0.17 -7.50
C PRO A 153 2.21 1.14 -8.55
N ILE A 154 1.40 2.12 -8.97
CA ILE A 154 1.78 3.12 -9.99
C ILE A 154 2.90 4.03 -9.47
N ILE A 155 2.80 4.47 -8.21
CA ILE A 155 3.84 5.27 -7.56
C ILE A 155 5.13 4.45 -7.45
N ALA A 156 5.04 3.21 -6.98
CA ALA A 156 6.19 2.33 -6.83
C ALA A 156 6.86 2.05 -8.19
N GLU A 157 6.09 1.77 -9.25
CA GLU A 157 6.62 1.58 -10.61
C GLU A 157 7.31 2.85 -11.12
N THR A 158 6.74 4.02 -10.84
CA THR A 158 7.35 5.32 -11.19
C THR A 158 8.67 5.52 -10.45
N ILE A 159 8.72 5.19 -9.15
CA ILE A 159 9.92 5.25 -8.33
C ILE A 159 10.98 4.29 -8.89
N ASP A 160 10.60 3.04 -9.17
CA ASP A 160 11.49 2.04 -9.76
C ASP A 160 12.09 2.53 -11.06
N SER A 161 11.25 3.00 -11.99
CA SER A 161 11.69 3.51 -13.28
C SER A 161 12.67 4.68 -13.14
N LEU A 162 12.48 5.54 -12.14
CA LEU A 162 13.37 6.67 -11.87
C LEU A 162 14.69 6.23 -11.21
N LEU A 163 14.65 5.18 -10.39
CA LEU A 163 15.82 4.59 -9.73
C LEU A 163 16.66 3.72 -10.67
N ILE A 164 16.15 3.29 -11.84
CA ILE A 164 16.95 2.60 -12.87
C ILE A 164 18.20 3.41 -13.24
N GLN A 165 18.09 4.74 -13.28
CA GLN A 165 19.16 5.64 -13.74
C GLN A 165 19.76 6.50 -12.63
N ARG A 166 19.34 6.30 -11.37
CA ARG A 166 19.66 7.21 -10.25
C ARG A 166 19.78 6.45 -8.95
N GLU A 167 20.77 6.82 -8.13
CA GLU A 167 20.94 6.25 -6.79
C GLU A 167 19.78 6.58 -5.85
N SER A 168 19.22 7.79 -5.99
CA SER A 168 18.05 8.23 -5.26
C SER A 168 17.17 9.15 -6.10
N VAL A 169 15.91 9.26 -5.71
CA VAL A 169 14.92 10.12 -6.35
C VAL A 169 14.16 10.94 -5.31
N HIS A 170 14.09 12.24 -5.53
CA HIS A 170 13.32 13.16 -4.69
C HIS A 170 11.82 13.07 -4.99
N GLN A 171 10.96 13.23 -3.99
CA GLN A 171 9.50 13.23 -4.12
C GLN A 171 9.00 14.14 -5.26
N ASP A 172 9.51 15.36 -5.37
CA ASP A 172 9.10 16.30 -6.43
C ASP A 172 9.29 15.75 -7.85
N LYS A 173 10.34 14.94 -8.04
CA LYS A 173 10.61 14.32 -9.34
C LYS A 173 9.59 13.22 -9.66
N ILE A 174 9.17 12.47 -8.65
CA ILE A 174 8.11 11.45 -8.76
C ILE A 174 6.79 12.13 -9.09
N VAL A 175 6.42 13.17 -8.34
CA VAL A 175 5.21 13.98 -8.56
C VAL A 175 5.15 14.48 -9.99
N LYS A 176 6.25 15.07 -10.49
CA LYS A 176 6.31 15.58 -11.86
C LYS A 176 6.05 14.49 -12.90
N VAL A 177 6.71 13.33 -12.79
CA VAL A 177 6.54 12.22 -13.75
C VAL A 177 5.13 11.65 -13.70
N LEU A 178 4.52 11.53 -12.53
CA LEU A 178 3.14 11.08 -12.39
C LEU A 178 2.17 12.03 -13.11
N ILE A 179 2.33 13.34 -12.93
CA ILE A 179 1.50 14.34 -13.62
C ILE A 179 1.69 14.21 -15.12
N ASP A 180 2.94 14.15 -15.60
CA ASP A 180 3.25 14.09 -17.03
C ASP A 180 2.66 12.81 -17.69
N GLN A 181 2.75 11.66 -17.03
CA GLN A 181 2.26 10.37 -17.55
C GLN A 181 0.73 10.24 -17.48
N TYR A 182 0.10 10.76 -16.43
CA TYR A 182 -1.31 10.54 -16.14
C TYR A 182 -2.15 11.83 -16.17
N ASN A 183 -1.72 12.86 -16.92
CA ASN A 183 -2.32 14.19 -16.91
C ASN A 183 -3.84 14.18 -17.13
N SER A 184 -4.35 13.40 -18.10
CA SER A 184 -5.80 13.32 -18.37
C SER A 184 -6.62 12.76 -17.19
N THR A 185 -6.03 11.89 -16.38
CA THR A 185 -6.64 11.37 -15.15
C THR A 185 -6.63 12.43 -14.07
N PHE A 186 -5.48 13.11 -13.87
CA PHE A 186 -5.35 14.20 -12.91
C PHE A 186 -6.26 15.40 -13.22
N GLU A 187 -6.48 15.73 -14.49
CA GLU A 187 -7.40 16.79 -14.91
C GLU A 187 -8.85 16.48 -14.51
N LYS A 188 -9.29 15.23 -14.70
CA LYS A 188 -10.64 14.79 -14.27
C LYS A 188 -10.77 14.89 -12.75
N ILE A 189 -9.75 14.46 -12.01
CA ILE A 189 -9.74 14.49 -10.55
C ILE A 189 -9.71 15.94 -10.03
N SER A 190 -8.89 16.80 -10.63
CA SER A 190 -8.81 18.23 -10.30
C SER A 190 -10.16 18.91 -10.50
N LYS A 191 -10.85 18.64 -11.61
CA LYS A 191 -12.21 19.17 -11.88
C LYS A 191 -13.22 18.74 -10.83
N ASN A 192 -13.17 17.48 -10.39
CA ASN A 192 -14.12 16.95 -9.40
C ASN A 192 -13.81 17.39 -7.96
N SER A 193 -12.53 17.54 -7.61
CA SER A 193 -12.09 17.87 -6.25
C SER A 193 -11.93 19.38 -6.00
N GLY A 194 -11.77 20.17 -7.05
CA GLY A 194 -11.42 21.59 -6.96
C GLY A 194 -9.97 21.86 -6.53
N LYS A 195 -9.14 20.81 -6.37
CA LYS A 195 -7.72 20.95 -6.00
C LYS A 195 -6.83 21.10 -7.26
N PRO A 196 -5.71 21.84 -7.18
CA PRO A 196 -4.70 21.85 -8.23
C PRO A 196 -4.12 20.45 -8.48
N ILE A 197 -3.81 20.12 -9.73
CA ILE A 197 -3.20 18.84 -10.13
C ILE A 197 -1.92 18.54 -9.32
N SER A 198 -1.06 19.56 -9.14
CA SER A 198 0.18 19.44 -8.36
C SER A 198 -0.10 18.99 -6.92
N SER A 199 -1.04 19.66 -6.24
CA SER A 199 -1.42 19.33 -4.86
C SER A 199 -1.99 17.91 -4.74
N ILE A 200 -2.76 17.44 -5.72
CA ILE A 200 -3.28 16.07 -5.72
C ILE A 200 -2.14 15.04 -5.83
N ALA A 201 -1.22 15.26 -6.77
CA ALA A 201 -0.10 14.35 -6.98
C ALA A 201 0.88 14.36 -5.79
N GLU A 202 1.13 15.53 -5.19
CA GLU A 202 1.90 15.67 -3.95
C GLU A 202 1.27 14.90 -2.80
N ASP A 203 -0.04 15.08 -2.57
CA ASP A 203 -0.80 14.35 -1.55
C ASP A 203 -0.58 12.84 -1.75
N MET A 204 -0.80 12.31 -2.95
CA MET A 204 -0.65 10.87 -3.24
C MET A 204 0.74 10.32 -2.87
N VAL A 205 1.81 11.00 -3.29
CA VAL A 205 3.19 10.57 -3.01
C VAL A 205 3.47 10.68 -1.51
N ASN A 206 2.97 11.71 -0.83
CA ASN A 206 3.10 11.86 0.61
C ASN A 206 2.40 10.73 1.37
N TYR A 207 1.21 10.30 0.92
CA TYR A 207 0.53 9.15 1.53
C TYR A 207 1.31 7.87 1.38
N PHE A 208 1.81 7.58 0.17
CA PHE A 208 2.66 6.40 -0.04
C PHE A 208 3.88 6.42 0.88
N SER A 209 4.55 7.57 0.99
CA SER A 209 5.71 7.77 1.86
C SER A 209 5.35 7.54 3.34
N LYS A 210 4.21 8.07 3.79
CA LYS A 210 3.74 7.95 5.17
C LYS A 210 3.42 6.50 5.53
N GLU A 211 2.73 5.77 4.65
CA GLU A 211 2.43 4.35 4.88
C GLU A 211 3.72 3.51 4.95
N LEU A 212 4.72 3.81 4.13
CA LEU A 212 6.04 3.18 4.18
C LEU A 212 6.75 3.43 5.50
N LEU A 213 6.74 4.66 6.01
CA LEU A 213 7.33 5.00 7.31
C LEU A 213 6.60 4.38 8.51
N GLN A 214 5.29 4.11 8.34
CA GLN A 214 4.44 3.51 9.38
C GLN A 214 4.40 1.98 9.33
N ASN A 215 5.05 1.36 8.33
CA ASN A 215 5.08 -0.08 8.11
C ASN A 215 3.67 -0.70 8.02
N SER A 216 2.75 0.01 7.38
CA SER A 216 1.36 -0.44 7.24
C SER A 216 1.25 -1.69 6.35
N GLU A 217 0.27 -2.56 6.64
CA GLU A 217 0.03 -3.81 5.89
C GLU A 217 -0.13 -3.57 4.37
N ILE A 218 -0.72 -2.44 3.98
CA ILE A 218 -1.00 -2.10 2.58
C ILE A 218 0.24 -1.78 1.74
N VAL A 219 1.38 -1.51 2.37
CA VAL A 219 2.67 -1.31 1.69
C VAL A 219 3.68 -2.41 2.00
N SER A 220 3.23 -3.52 2.57
CA SER A 220 4.09 -4.65 2.96
C SER A 220 5.01 -5.13 1.84
N GLU A 221 4.57 -5.07 0.57
CA GLU A 221 5.38 -5.47 -0.59
C GLU A 221 6.51 -4.49 -0.96
N TRP A 222 6.44 -3.23 -0.51
CA TRP A 222 7.47 -2.21 -0.79
C TRP A 222 8.28 -1.79 0.43
N HIS A 223 7.86 -2.20 1.63
CA HIS A 223 8.51 -1.85 2.89
C HIS A 223 10.02 -2.12 2.86
N ASP A 224 10.42 -3.33 2.49
CA ASP A 224 11.83 -3.73 2.45
C ASP A 224 12.52 -3.32 1.15
N LYS A 225 11.81 -2.69 0.21
CA LYS A 225 12.31 -2.33 -1.11
C LYS A 225 12.90 -0.93 -1.14
N TYR A 226 12.28 0.03 -0.45
CA TYR A 226 12.70 1.43 -0.49
C TYR A 226 13.26 1.89 0.86
N LYS A 227 14.38 2.61 0.81
CA LYS A 227 14.91 3.36 1.95
C LYS A 227 14.61 4.84 1.74
N LEU A 228 13.88 5.43 2.70
CA LEU A 228 13.55 6.84 2.69
C LEU A 228 14.58 7.65 3.50
N LYS A 229 15.03 8.77 2.95
CA LYS A 229 15.92 9.72 3.64
C LYS A 229 15.38 11.13 3.51
N GLN A 230 15.32 11.84 4.63
CA GLN A 230 14.96 13.25 4.68
C GLN A 230 16.14 14.12 4.20
N ILE A 231 15.89 15.09 3.32
CA ILE A 231 16.93 15.93 2.71
C ILE A 231 16.75 17.44 3.02
N ASN A 232 16.30 17.81 4.23
CA ASN A 232 16.26 19.17 4.84
C ASN A 232 14.85 19.76 5.10
N THR A 233 14.80 21.00 5.61
CA THR A 233 13.84 21.68 6.53
C THR A 233 12.33 21.62 6.22
N ASN A 234 11.92 21.11 5.06
CA ASN A 234 10.52 21.07 4.63
C ASN A 234 9.91 19.67 4.67
N GLU A 235 10.47 18.74 5.46
CA GLU A 235 9.98 17.36 5.62
C GLU A 235 9.95 16.50 4.34
N SER A 236 10.50 16.97 3.21
CA SER A 236 10.50 16.20 1.96
C SER A 236 11.50 15.04 1.97
N LEU A 237 11.09 13.94 1.34
CA LEU A 237 11.79 12.66 1.36
C LEU A 237 12.41 12.33 0.01
N SER A 238 13.47 11.53 0.07
CA SER A 238 14.05 10.86 -1.07
C SER A 238 13.95 9.37 -0.92
N TYR A 239 13.70 8.71 -2.05
CA TYR A 239 13.65 7.27 -2.17
C TYR A 239 14.98 6.77 -2.73
N SER A 240 15.47 5.67 -2.19
CA SER A 240 16.55 4.86 -2.74
C SER A 240 16.15 3.40 -2.61
N LEU A 241 16.73 2.50 -3.39
CA LEU A 241 16.51 1.07 -3.16
C LEU A 241 17.20 0.67 -1.85
N ALA A 242 16.47 0.03 -0.94
CA ALA A 242 17.02 -0.55 0.28
C ALA A 242 18.04 -1.66 -0.02
N PHE A 243 17.88 -2.30 -1.19
CA PHE A 243 18.84 -3.19 -1.82
C PHE A 243 18.99 -2.75 -3.27
N ASN A 244 20.15 -2.21 -3.66
CA ASN A 244 20.43 -1.90 -5.07
C ASN A 244 21.05 -3.13 -5.74
N PRO A 245 20.32 -3.86 -6.61
CA PRO A 245 20.87 -5.04 -7.31
C PRO A 245 21.88 -4.69 -8.41
N PHE A 246 22.13 -3.39 -8.67
CA PHE A 246 23.00 -2.87 -9.73
C PHE A 246 24.17 -2.03 -9.23
N GLN A 247 24.53 -2.12 -7.95
CA GLN A 247 25.54 -1.26 -7.33
C GLN A 247 27.01 -1.56 -7.72
N ASP A 248 27.25 -2.03 -8.95
CA ASP A 248 28.59 -2.11 -9.55
C ASP A 248 28.84 -1.02 -10.62
N GLU A 249 27.87 -0.16 -10.95
CA GLU A 249 28.08 0.98 -11.86
C GLU A 249 27.42 2.28 -11.35
N ILE A 250 28.12 3.04 -10.50
CA ILE A 250 27.79 4.47 -10.33
C ILE A 250 28.81 5.32 -11.09
N ILE A 251 28.34 5.82 -12.23
CA ILE A 251 28.84 7.01 -12.88
C ILE A 251 28.42 8.20 -12.00
N SER A 252 29.39 8.88 -11.35
CA SER A 252 29.14 10.21 -10.81
C SER A 252 29.21 11.22 -11.95
N ASN A 253 28.09 11.91 -12.16
CA ASN A 253 27.77 12.79 -13.28
C ASN A 253 28.77 13.91 -13.53
N ASP A 254 29.14 14.08 -14.80
CA ASP A 254 28.86 15.31 -15.52
C ASP A 254 28.83 15.02 -17.03
N THR A 255 27.88 15.64 -17.71
CA THR A 255 27.70 15.60 -19.16
C THR A 255 28.99 15.97 -19.88
N VAL A 256 29.68 15.00 -20.50
CA VAL A 256 30.31 15.05 -21.84
C VAL A 256 30.77 13.64 -22.20
N TYR A 257 30.26 13.08 -23.29
CA TYR A 257 30.71 11.81 -23.86
C TYR A 257 32.15 11.95 -24.40
N LYS A 258 33.13 11.28 -23.78
CA LYS A 258 34.47 11.04 -24.35
C LYS A 258 34.91 9.61 -24.08
N GLU A 259 34.98 8.82 -25.15
CA GLU A 259 35.38 7.41 -25.16
C GLU A 259 36.92 7.28 -25.01
N GLY A 260 37.41 6.24 -24.31
CA GLY A 260 38.84 5.91 -24.20
C GLY A 260 39.56 6.31 -22.91
N SER A 261 38.86 6.69 -21.84
CA SER A 261 39.51 7.00 -20.55
C SER A 261 39.70 5.74 -19.69
N ILE A 262 40.96 5.38 -19.43
CA ILE A 262 41.32 4.32 -18.48
C ILE A 262 41.10 4.87 -17.07
N LYS A 263 40.14 4.29 -16.34
CA LYS A 263 39.90 4.60 -14.93
C LYS A 263 40.20 3.38 -14.07
N GLN A 264 40.97 3.61 -13.00
CA GLN A 264 41.35 2.60 -12.03
C GLN A 264 40.22 2.46 -11.00
N ILE A 265 39.67 1.25 -10.86
CA ILE A 265 38.50 0.95 -10.03
C ILE A 265 38.98 0.49 -8.65
N THR A 266 38.60 1.22 -7.60
CA THR A 266 38.79 0.76 -6.21
C THR A 266 37.52 0.02 -5.79
N ILE A 267 37.54 -1.30 -5.90
CA ILE A 267 36.49 -2.21 -5.45
C ILE A 267 36.49 -2.20 -3.91
N ASN A 268 35.33 -2.01 -3.26
CA ASN A 268 34.90 -2.77 -2.07
C ASN A 268 33.69 -2.14 -1.36
N ALA A 269 32.58 -2.89 -1.31
CA ALA A 269 31.82 -3.15 -0.07
C ALA A 269 30.65 -4.14 -0.32
N TYR A 270 30.92 -5.31 -0.90
CA TYR A 270 29.97 -6.43 -0.91
C TYR A 270 30.48 -7.65 -0.13
N GLU A 271 31.14 -7.36 0.99
CA GLU A 271 31.58 -8.33 1.98
C GLU A 271 31.35 -7.68 3.33
N ARG A 272 30.23 -7.95 4.01
CA ARG A 272 30.11 -7.55 5.43
C ARG A 272 31.18 -8.25 6.29
N ASN A 273 31.78 -9.33 5.76
CA ASN A 273 33.01 -9.93 6.28
C ASN A 273 33.85 -10.56 5.13
N PRO A 274 34.94 -9.90 4.70
CA PRO A 274 35.84 -10.42 3.66
C PRO A 274 36.38 -11.83 3.94
N GLU A 275 36.64 -12.13 5.21
CA GLU A 275 37.09 -13.46 5.62
C GLU A 275 35.99 -14.51 5.46
N ALA A 276 34.72 -14.17 5.67
CA ALA A 276 33.61 -15.07 5.41
C ALA A 276 33.49 -15.39 3.91
N ARG A 277 33.51 -14.38 3.04
CA ARG A 277 33.49 -14.62 1.58
C ARG A 277 34.70 -15.44 1.13
N LYS A 278 35.90 -15.12 1.62
CA LYS A 278 37.12 -15.90 1.32
C LYS A 278 37.00 -17.35 1.77
N LYS A 279 36.45 -17.61 2.96
CA LYS A 279 36.18 -18.98 3.46
C LYS A 279 35.14 -19.71 2.60
N CYS A 280 34.04 -19.04 2.26
CA CYS A 280 33.02 -19.54 1.35
C CYS A 280 33.63 -19.96 0.00
N LEU A 281 34.37 -19.06 -0.65
CA LEU A 281 34.97 -19.30 -1.96
C LEU A 281 36.13 -20.30 -1.92
N LYS A 282 36.86 -20.39 -0.80
CA LYS A 282 37.86 -21.45 -0.60
C LYS A 282 37.21 -22.83 -0.62
N HIS A 283 36.02 -22.96 -0.03
CA HIS A 283 35.23 -24.19 0.02
C HIS A 283 34.52 -24.46 -1.33
N TRP A 284 33.63 -23.56 -1.74
CA TRP A 284 32.73 -23.72 -2.89
C TRP A 284 33.34 -23.41 -4.26
N LYS A 285 34.51 -22.76 -4.30
CA LYS A 285 35.19 -22.26 -5.51
C LYS A 285 34.39 -21.17 -6.25
N TYR A 286 34.99 -20.63 -7.32
CA TYR A 286 34.39 -19.60 -8.18
C TYR A 286 33.43 -20.18 -9.23
N LYS A 287 32.58 -21.11 -8.78
CA LYS A 287 31.62 -21.80 -9.63
C LYS A 287 30.21 -21.58 -9.10
N CYS A 288 29.29 -21.19 -9.98
CA CYS A 288 27.90 -20.97 -9.60
C CYS A 288 27.27 -22.27 -9.15
N GLN A 289 26.71 -22.29 -7.94
CA GLN A 289 26.07 -23.48 -7.41
C GLN A 289 24.69 -23.75 -8.01
N CYS A 290 24.08 -22.79 -8.73
CA CYS A 290 22.81 -23.01 -9.44
C CYS A 290 23.03 -23.66 -10.82
N CYS A 291 23.80 -23.00 -11.69
CA CYS A 291 23.93 -23.41 -13.09
C CYS A 291 25.29 -24.02 -13.45
N GLY A 292 26.25 -24.03 -12.51
CA GLY A 292 27.60 -24.53 -12.75
C GLY A 292 28.49 -23.59 -13.56
N PHE A 293 28.03 -22.38 -13.89
CA PHE A 293 28.80 -21.39 -14.65
C PHE A 293 30.07 -20.99 -13.91
N ASP A 294 31.17 -20.91 -14.65
CA ASP A 294 32.49 -20.54 -14.18
C ASP A 294 33.01 -19.46 -15.12
N PHE A 295 33.21 -18.26 -14.58
CA PHE A 295 33.62 -17.10 -15.37
C PHE A 295 35.05 -17.24 -15.89
N GLU A 296 35.97 -17.79 -15.10
CA GLU A 296 37.36 -18.00 -15.52
C GLU A 296 37.44 -19.04 -16.63
N LYS A 297 36.68 -20.14 -16.49
CA LYS A 297 36.62 -21.18 -17.53
C LYS A 297 35.99 -20.67 -18.84
N THR A 298 34.99 -19.79 -18.76
CA THR A 298 34.22 -19.35 -19.93
C THR A 298 34.86 -18.14 -20.62
N TYR A 299 35.33 -17.17 -19.85
CA TYR A 299 35.85 -15.90 -20.35
C TYR A 299 37.37 -15.78 -20.22
N GLY A 300 38.06 -16.76 -19.63
CA GLY A 300 39.50 -16.71 -19.38
C GLY A 300 39.84 -15.78 -18.21
N GLU A 301 41.04 -15.19 -18.23
CA GLU A 301 41.58 -14.39 -17.12
C GLU A 301 40.68 -13.22 -16.69
N ILE A 302 39.88 -12.64 -17.59
CA ILE A 302 38.95 -11.54 -17.22
C ILE A 302 37.81 -12.00 -16.31
N GLY A 303 37.50 -13.30 -16.29
CA GLY A 303 36.50 -13.90 -15.41
C GLY A 303 37.08 -14.43 -14.09
N LYS A 304 38.40 -14.31 -13.89
CA LYS A 304 39.09 -14.84 -12.72
C LYS A 304 38.64 -14.15 -11.44
N ASN A 305 38.43 -14.94 -10.39
CA ASN A 305 37.96 -14.47 -9.09
C ASN A 305 36.61 -13.72 -9.13
N PHE A 306 35.85 -13.82 -10.22
CA PHE A 306 34.58 -13.12 -10.39
C PHE A 306 33.40 -14.06 -10.14
N ILE A 307 32.72 -13.87 -9.01
CA ILE A 307 31.44 -14.49 -8.69
C ILE A 307 30.77 -13.76 -7.52
N HIS A 308 29.43 -13.73 -7.50
CA HIS A 308 28.67 -13.21 -6.37
C HIS A 308 28.52 -14.28 -5.30
N VAL A 309 28.42 -13.84 -4.03
CA VAL A 309 28.14 -14.72 -2.89
C VAL A 309 26.82 -14.29 -2.28
N HIS A 310 25.88 -15.22 -2.23
CA HIS A 310 24.50 -15.02 -1.79
C HIS A 310 24.28 -15.68 -0.41
N HIS A 311 23.40 -15.12 0.41
CA HIS A 311 23.01 -15.74 1.69
C HIS A 311 21.84 -16.70 1.46
N LYS A 312 21.95 -17.96 1.87
CA LYS A 312 20.88 -18.96 1.70
C LYS A 312 19.63 -18.62 2.53
N LYS A 313 19.82 -18.00 3.70
CA LYS A 313 18.72 -17.49 4.53
C LYS A 313 18.65 -15.97 4.42
N PRO A 314 17.46 -15.38 4.16
CA PRO A 314 17.30 -13.94 4.15
C PRO A 314 17.70 -13.33 5.50
N LEU A 315 18.56 -12.31 5.47
CA LEU A 315 18.97 -11.60 6.70
C LEU A 315 17.77 -10.95 7.42
N SER A 316 16.64 -10.73 6.74
CA SER A 316 15.39 -10.20 7.32
C SER A 316 14.68 -11.16 8.28
N GLU A 317 14.95 -12.47 8.17
CA GLU A 317 14.43 -13.48 9.11
C GLU A 317 15.31 -13.63 10.36
N ILE A 318 16.56 -13.14 10.29
CA ILE A 318 17.55 -13.21 11.37
C ILE A 318 17.43 -11.94 12.21
N ARG A 319 16.53 -11.96 13.20
CA ARG A 319 16.18 -10.80 14.05
C ARG A 319 17.10 -10.60 15.27
N GLU A 320 18.21 -11.32 15.36
CA GLU A 320 19.20 -11.24 16.46
C GLU A 320 20.63 -11.30 15.92
N GLU A 321 21.64 -10.89 16.73
CA GLU A 321 23.05 -11.11 16.40
C GLU A 321 23.29 -12.60 16.11
N TYR A 322 23.71 -12.92 14.88
CA TYR A 322 23.91 -14.28 14.41
C TYR A 322 25.36 -14.51 13.99
N GLU A 323 25.95 -15.61 14.47
CA GLU A 323 27.25 -16.07 14.00
C GLU A 323 27.11 -16.68 12.60
N LEU A 324 27.56 -15.93 11.59
CA LEU A 324 27.59 -16.38 10.20
C LEU A 324 28.53 -17.58 10.02
N ASP A 325 28.01 -18.70 9.55
CA ASP A 325 28.77 -19.83 9.04
C ASP A 325 29.04 -19.63 7.52
N PRO A 326 30.29 -19.34 7.12
CA PRO A 326 30.58 -19.05 5.72
C PRO A 326 30.38 -20.22 4.74
N ILE A 327 30.26 -21.45 5.24
CA ILE A 327 30.06 -22.64 4.40
C ILE A 327 28.56 -22.92 4.28
N ASN A 328 27.84 -22.83 5.40
CA ASN A 328 26.43 -23.21 5.45
C ASN A 328 25.49 -22.08 5.02
N ASP A 329 25.81 -20.83 5.33
CA ASP A 329 24.91 -19.69 5.07
C ASP A 329 25.20 -18.97 3.77
N LEU A 330 26.42 -19.12 3.23
CA LEU A 330 26.83 -18.46 2.00
C LEU A 330 26.92 -19.45 0.83
N ILE A 331 26.60 -18.96 -0.36
CA ILE A 331 26.65 -19.76 -1.59
C ILE A 331 27.06 -18.92 -2.81
N PRO A 332 28.05 -19.36 -3.62
CA PRO A 332 28.43 -18.62 -4.81
C PRO A 332 27.43 -18.82 -5.96
N VAL A 333 27.04 -17.73 -6.59
CA VAL A 333 26.08 -17.69 -7.70
C VAL A 333 26.54 -16.70 -8.79
N CYS A 334 26.26 -17.00 -10.06
CA CYS A 334 26.54 -16.06 -11.15
C CYS A 334 25.53 -14.90 -11.16
N ALA A 335 25.86 -13.80 -11.84
CA ALA A 335 24.99 -12.62 -11.92
C ALA A 335 23.56 -12.94 -12.38
N ASN A 336 23.43 -13.80 -13.39
CA ASN A 336 22.12 -14.18 -13.93
C ASN A 336 21.29 -15.01 -12.94
N CYS A 337 21.90 -16.01 -12.30
CA CYS A 337 21.19 -16.82 -11.29
C CYS A 337 20.89 -15.99 -10.05
N HIS A 338 21.79 -15.11 -9.63
CA HIS A 338 21.54 -14.18 -8.53
C HIS A 338 20.32 -13.30 -8.81
N ALA A 339 20.22 -12.75 -10.02
CA ALA A 339 19.05 -11.99 -10.44
C ALA A 339 17.75 -12.82 -10.41
N MET A 340 17.80 -14.10 -10.78
CA MET A 340 16.62 -14.98 -10.78
C MET A 340 16.19 -15.41 -9.37
N ILE A 341 17.12 -15.63 -8.45
CA ILE A 341 16.82 -15.96 -7.04
C ILE A 341 15.90 -14.89 -6.43
N HIS A 342 16.15 -13.62 -6.74
CA HIS A 342 15.42 -12.47 -6.19
C HIS A 342 14.19 -12.05 -7.01
N ARG A 343 13.70 -12.88 -7.93
CA ARG A 343 12.49 -12.57 -8.72
C ARG A 343 11.17 -12.78 -7.97
N LYS A 344 11.21 -13.35 -6.76
CA LYS A 344 10.07 -13.60 -5.88
C LYS A 344 10.45 -13.26 -4.44
N ILE A 345 9.46 -12.95 -3.61
CA ILE A 345 9.59 -12.87 -2.15
C ILE A 345 8.60 -13.87 -1.53
N PRO A 346 9.05 -14.76 -0.61
CA PRO A 346 10.44 -15.07 -0.28
C PRO A 346 11.27 -15.50 -1.50
N ALA A 347 12.58 -15.23 -1.47
CA ALA A 347 13.50 -15.54 -2.56
C ALA A 347 13.45 -17.03 -2.91
N TYR A 348 13.70 -17.37 -4.17
CA TYR A 348 13.77 -18.77 -4.58
C TYR A 348 14.96 -19.47 -3.93
N GLU A 349 14.75 -20.70 -3.49
CA GLU A 349 15.82 -21.57 -3.03
C GLU A 349 16.73 -21.95 -4.20
N ILE A 350 17.99 -22.30 -3.88
CA ILE A 350 18.97 -22.71 -4.88
C ILE A 350 18.51 -23.96 -5.64
N GLU A 351 17.85 -24.87 -4.92
CA GLU A 351 17.24 -26.09 -5.43
C GLU A 351 16.10 -25.80 -6.41
N GLU A 352 15.29 -24.76 -6.17
CA GLU A 352 14.23 -24.33 -7.09
C GLU A 352 14.83 -23.78 -8.39
N ILE A 353 15.87 -22.94 -8.31
CA ILE A 353 16.56 -22.43 -9.50
C ILE A 353 17.20 -23.58 -10.30
N LYS A 354 17.83 -24.55 -9.63
CA LYS A 354 18.36 -25.76 -10.28
C LYS A 354 17.26 -26.52 -11.02
N PHE A 355 16.12 -26.74 -10.36
CA PHE A 355 14.98 -27.44 -10.95
C PHE A 355 14.50 -26.73 -12.23
N PHE A 356 14.34 -25.41 -12.22
CA PHE A 356 13.94 -24.66 -13.42
C PHE A 356 14.95 -24.75 -14.55
N LEU A 357 16.26 -24.76 -14.22
CA LEU A 357 17.32 -24.91 -15.21
C LEU A 357 17.32 -26.32 -15.82
N GLU A 358 17.10 -27.37 -15.03
CA GLU A 358 17.07 -28.76 -15.49
C GLU A 358 15.82 -29.07 -16.34
N GLN A 359 14.64 -28.62 -15.90
CA GLN A 359 13.38 -28.79 -16.63
C GLN A 359 13.41 -28.18 -18.03
N ASN A 360 14.05 -27.01 -18.17
CA ASN A 360 14.08 -26.31 -19.46
C ASN A 360 15.24 -26.75 -20.36
N LYS A 361 16.36 -27.23 -19.80
CA LYS A 361 17.40 -27.92 -20.60
C LYS A 361 16.89 -29.20 -21.26
N SER A 362 15.94 -29.89 -20.61
CA SER A 362 15.30 -31.11 -21.13
C SER A 362 14.34 -30.87 -22.30
N LYS A 363 14.02 -29.60 -22.61
CA LYS A 363 13.13 -29.20 -23.71
C LYS A 363 13.89 -28.70 -24.94
N GLU A 364 15.19 -28.48 -24.83
CA GLU A 364 16.08 -28.02 -25.91
C GLU A 364 16.90 -29.14 -26.55
N LEU A 365 16.78 -30.38 -26.04
CA LEU A 365 17.28 -31.63 -26.61
C LEU A 365 16.10 -32.45 -27.15
#